data_AF-A0A849WJZ8-F1
#
_entry.id   AF-A0A849WJZ8-F1
#
_cell.length_a   1.000
_cell.length_b   1.000
_cell.length_c   1.000
_cell.angle_alpha   90.00
_cell.angle_beta   90.00
_cell.angle_gamma   90.00
#
_symmetry.space_group_name_H-M   'P 1'
#
loop_
_entity.id
_entity.type
_entity.pdbx_description
1 polymer ?
#
loop_
_entity_poly.entity_id
_entity_poly.type
_entity_poly.pdbx_seq_one_letter_code
_entity_poly.pdbx_strand_id
1 'polypeptide(L)'
;MAIEINKERKNYQNELMRVQEEYQEKKKNLVASKEKEIESLKTHYDDKKENLISNQEAAVNHIQKTQSQQIEEFSEKRKKVIEKSHQGLKETENLYTSKVREFQQNKNEQLKEIEADYDKKTNEVESKFQQRVNQKKQLSEKEYGELVERYKQQMKKLKEGKENSLNELMKQNQTEVDHEKSKGKVALSQVRENNEKDLKSTTDFGEKKITEAKMQNEKREARLETDSKREFEKKNKQWESRKDRQEAEYRNLITTNKGEYEKQMTQQRQHFESTYQKNDVNNKLSLQIQSQNHAKALAEEFRQFLKQSSKYDGKEEDPFYKVIDRGSDLSEDRHFYVLRAYVPEHEKDNINVIIHKDKASISTQRKFNETFIDPDSGKKLSTHSNQSLREEFPFEVPIISEGVARERSGDYIFITIPKLQSFKNRSIKG
;
A
#
# COMPACT_ATOMS: atom_id res chain seq x y z
N MET A 1 55.79 -84.45 249.70
CA MET A 1 55.73 -85.49 248.66
C MET A 1 54.42 -85.29 247.92
N ALA A 2 54.30 -84.34 246.99
CA ALA A 2 55.22 -84.05 245.90
C ALA A 2 55.50 -85.33 245.09
N ILE A 3 55.26 -85.26 243.77
CA ILE A 3 55.95 -86.02 242.70
C ILE A 3 55.04 -86.89 241.78
N GLU A 4 54.04 -87.66 242.22
CA GLU A 4 53.47 -88.68 241.28
C GLU A 4 52.32 -88.25 240.36
N ILE A 5 51.56 -87.21 240.68
CA ILE A 5 50.31 -86.93 239.95
C ILE A 5 50.59 -86.31 238.55
N ASN A 6 51.83 -85.91 238.30
CA ASN A 6 52.29 -85.33 237.03
C ASN A 6 52.34 -86.34 235.86
N LYS A 7 52.14 -87.65 236.12
CA LYS A 7 52.18 -88.69 235.08
C LYS A 7 50.81 -89.05 234.50
N GLU A 8 49.74 -89.08 235.32
CA GLU A 8 48.40 -89.50 234.85
C GLU A 8 47.71 -88.46 233.96
N ARG A 9 48.02 -87.17 234.13
CA ARG A 9 47.48 -86.11 233.25
C ARG A 9 48.03 -86.13 231.83
N LYS A 10 49.26 -86.63 231.62
CA LYS A 10 49.93 -86.63 230.31
C LYS A 10 49.50 -87.81 229.42
N ASN A 11 49.01 -88.90 230.01
CA ASN A 11 48.46 -90.03 229.26
C ASN A 11 47.03 -89.77 228.77
N TYR A 12 46.19 -89.12 229.58
CA TYR A 12 44.82 -88.75 229.18
C TYR A 12 44.77 -87.78 227.98
N GLN A 13 45.81 -86.95 227.83
CA GLN A 13 45.88 -85.97 226.74
C GLN A 13 46.32 -86.60 225.40
N ASN A 14 47.19 -87.62 225.45
CA ASN A 14 47.61 -88.35 224.26
C ASN A 14 46.50 -89.30 223.73
N GLU A 15 45.65 -89.85 224.61
CA GLU A 15 44.47 -90.63 224.18
C GLU A 15 43.42 -89.76 223.47
N LEU A 16 43.17 -88.54 223.96
CA LEU A 16 42.22 -87.60 223.35
C LEU A 16 42.65 -87.18 221.93
N MET A 17 43.96 -87.01 221.71
CA MET A 17 44.51 -86.68 220.40
C MET A 17 44.33 -87.84 219.41
N ARG A 18 44.49 -89.09 219.88
CA ARG A 18 44.30 -90.29 219.06
C ARG A 18 42.83 -90.52 218.71
N VAL A 19 41.90 -90.23 219.63
CA VAL A 19 40.45 -90.30 219.40
C VAL A 19 39.97 -89.22 218.41
N GLN A 20 40.60 -88.04 218.39
CA GLN A 20 40.28 -87.01 217.41
C GLN A 20 40.77 -87.33 215.99
N GLU A 21 41.95 -87.94 215.85
CA GLU A 21 42.48 -88.36 214.55
C GLU A 21 41.65 -89.51 213.93
N GLU A 22 41.22 -90.48 214.74
CA GLU A 22 40.34 -91.56 214.27
C GLU A 22 38.96 -91.05 213.79
N TYR A 23 38.43 -90.01 214.43
CA TYR A 23 37.14 -89.42 214.03
C TYR A 23 37.24 -88.64 212.70
N GLN A 24 38.37 -88.00 212.44
CA GLN A 24 38.63 -87.28 211.19
C GLN A 24 38.75 -88.23 210.00
N GLU A 25 39.44 -89.36 210.13
CA GLU A 25 39.55 -90.34 209.04
C GLU A 25 38.22 -91.01 208.71
N LYS A 26 37.42 -91.39 209.73
CA LYS A 26 36.09 -91.98 209.52
C LYS A 26 35.14 -91.03 208.81
N LYS A 27 35.19 -89.73 209.11
CA LYS A 27 34.39 -88.71 208.42
C LYS A 27 34.79 -88.62 206.94
N LYS A 28 36.09 -88.67 206.62
CA LYS A 28 36.59 -88.56 205.24
C LYS A 28 36.18 -89.75 204.38
N ASN A 29 36.23 -90.96 204.94
CA ASN A 29 35.81 -92.17 204.24
C ASN A 29 34.28 -92.22 204.02
N LEU A 30 33.48 -91.67 204.95
CA LEU A 30 32.03 -91.57 204.78
C LEU A 30 31.64 -90.62 203.64
N VAL A 31 32.35 -89.49 203.50
CA VAL A 31 32.09 -88.52 202.42
C VAL A 31 32.43 -89.11 201.05
N ALA A 32 33.58 -89.78 200.93
CA ALA A 32 33.98 -90.42 199.67
C ALA A 32 33.02 -91.55 199.24
N SER A 33 32.44 -92.27 200.21
CA SER A 33 31.40 -93.28 199.92
C SER A 33 30.09 -92.65 199.42
N LYS A 34 29.72 -91.48 199.94
CA LYS A 34 28.47 -90.80 199.57
C LYS A 34 28.56 -90.10 198.21
N GLU A 35 29.73 -89.62 197.82
CA GLU A 35 29.94 -89.03 196.49
C GLU A 35 29.84 -90.07 195.36
N LYS A 36 30.35 -91.29 195.57
CA LYS A 36 30.20 -92.38 194.59
C LYS A 36 28.75 -92.83 194.39
N GLU A 37 27.94 -92.83 195.44
CA GLU A 37 26.50 -93.11 195.32
C GLU A 37 25.80 -92.05 194.46
N ILE A 38 26.14 -90.76 194.64
CA ILE A 38 25.54 -89.65 193.89
C ILE A 38 25.91 -89.72 192.40
N GLU A 39 27.15 -90.07 192.08
CA GLU A 39 27.61 -90.23 190.68
C GLU A 39 26.86 -91.36 189.95
N SER A 40 26.64 -92.48 190.64
CA SER A 40 25.91 -93.64 190.08
C SER A 40 24.42 -93.38 189.87
N LEU A 41 23.81 -92.55 190.72
CA LEU A 41 22.43 -92.12 190.57
C LEU A 41 22.25 -91.18 189.38
N LYS A 42 23.25 -90.32 189.11
CA LYS A 42 23.21 -89.38 187.98
C LYS A 42 23.20 -90.11 186.64
N THR A 43 24.08 -91.10 186.49
CA THR A 43 24.18 -91.92 185.26
C THR A 43 22.90 -92.70 184.97
N HIS A 44 22.24 -93.26 186.00
CA HIS A 44 20.97 -93.96 185.80
C HIS A 44 19.83 -93.04 185.31
N TYR A 45 19.80 -91.76 185.70
CA TYR A 45 18.74 -90.84 185.25
C TYR A 45 18.98 -90.29 183.85
N ASP A 46 20.24 -90.17 183.43
CA ASP A 46 20.59 -89.75 182.07
C ASP A 46 20.20 -90.85 181.04
N ASP A 47 20.47 -92.13 181.32
CA ASP A 47 20.07 -93.25 180.45
C ASP A 47 18.54 -93.38 180.32
N LYS A 48 17.80 -93.02 181.36
CA LYS A 48 16.32 -93.05 181.34
C LYS A 48 15.73 -91.88 180.53
N LYS A 49 16.45 -90.76 180.46
CA LYS A 49 16.08 -89.58 179.67
C LYS A 49 16.29 -89.83 178.17
N GLU A 50 17.40 -90.47 177.78
CA GLU A 50 17.63 -90.84 176.37
C GLU A 50 16.58 -91.84 175.84
N ASN A 51 16.21 -92.85 176.64
CA ASN A 51 15.18 -93.81 176.25
C ASN A 51 13.78 -93.18 176.09
N LEU A 52 13.49 -92.07 176.76
CA LEU A 52 12.23 -91.33 176.60
C LEU A 52 12.22 -90.47 175.34
N ILE A 53 13.36 -89.89 174.96
CA ILE A 53 13.51 -89.09 173.73
C ILE A 53 13.39 -89.99 172.50
N SER A 54 14.05 -91.15 172.50
CA SER A 54 14.00 -92.11 171.38
C SER A 54 12.57 -92.63 171.12
N ASN A 55 11.80 -92.91 172.18
CA ASN A 55 10.41 -93.35 172.04
C ASN A 55 9.45 -92.23 171.57
N GLN A 56 9.73 -90.96 171.88
CA GLN A 56 8.94 -89.84 171.35
C GLN A 56 9.22 -89.57 169.87
N GLU A 57 10.47 -89.73 169.41
CA GLU A 57 10.83 -89.57 167.99
C GLU A 57 10.18 -90.63 167.09
N ALA A 58 10.05 -91.87 167.57
CA ALA A 58 9.35 -92.93 166.85
C ALA A 58 7.85 -92.64 166.66
N ALA A 59 7.19 -92.03 167.67
CA ALA A 59 5.78 -91.66 167.59
C ALA A 59 5.54 -90.47 166.62
N VAL A 60 6.44 -89.49 166.61
CA VAL A 60 6.34 -88.32 165.70
C VAL A 60 6.52 -88.72 164.24
N ASN A 61 7.45 -89.63 163.93
CA ASN A 61 7.66 -90.12 162.56
C ASN A 61 6.45 -90.90 162.01
N HIS A 62 5.72 -91.65 162.85
CA HIS A 62 4.52 -92.35 162.42
C HIS A 62 3.36 -91.38 162.10
N ILE A 63 3.22 -90.30 162.88
CA ILE A 63 2.18 -89.27 162.64
C ILE A 63 2.47 -88.50 161.34
N GLN A 64 3.73 -88.12 161.08
CA GLN A 64 4.11 -87.45 159.83
C GLN A 64 3.90 -88.33 158.58
N LYS A 65 4.20 -89.63 158.68
CA LYS A 65 4.00 -90.56 157.56
C LYS A 65 2.51 -90.76 157.23
N THR A 66 1.66 -90.80 158.26
CA THR A 66 0.21 -90.93 158.08
C THR A 66 -0.40 -89.64 157.51
N GLN A 67 0.06 -88.46 157.96
CA GLN A 67 -0.37 -87.17 157.39
C GLN A 67 0.08 -86.99 155.93
N SER A 68 1.28 -87.42 155.56
CA SER A 68 1.75 -87.34 154.17
C SER A 68 0.92 -88.19 153.21
N GLN A 69 0.52 -89.40 153.61
CA GLN A 69 -0.34 -90.27 152.79
C GLN A 69 -1.74 -89.69 152.60
N GLN A 70 -2.32 -89.05 153.62
CA GLN A 70 -3.60 -88.35 153.47
C GLN A 70 -3.47 -87.13 152.54
N ILE A 71 -2.38 -86.37 152.63
CA ILE A 71 -2.11 -85.24 151.74
C ILE A 71 -1.96 -85.71 150.28
N GLU A 72 -1.31 -86.85 150.04
CA GLU A 72 -1.18 -87.46 148.71
C GLU A 72 -2.53 -87.88 148.12
N GLU A 73 -3.39 -88.56 148.91
CA GLU A 73 -4.75 -88.89 148.48
C GLU A 73 -5.61 -87.65 148.17
N PHE A 74 -5.49 -86.59 148.97
CA PHE A 74 -6.17 -85.32 148.71
C PHE A 74 -5.62 -84.63 147.47
N SER A 75 -4.31 -84.69 147.23
CA SER A 75 -3.64 -84.21 146.02
C SER A 75 -4.18 -84.91 144.77
N GLU A 76 -4.30 -86.24 144.78
CA GLU A 76 -4.83 -87.00 143.64
C GLU A 76 -6.31 -86.72 143.39
N LYS A 77 -7.13 -86.65 144.44
CA LYS A 77 -8.55 -86.28 144.32
C LYS A 77 -8.69 -84.87 143.75
N ARG A 78 -7.85 -83.92 144.18
CA ARG A 78 -7.81 -82.55 143.65
C ARG A 78 -7.41 -82.53 142.18
N LYS A 79 -6.42 -83.33 141.77
CA LYS A 79 -5.98 -83.47 140.36
C LYS A 79 -7.11 -83.98 139.47
N LYS A 80 -7.83 -85.03 139.89
CA LYS A 80 -8.99 -85.57 139.16
C LYS A 80 -10.13 -84.57 139.03
N VAL A 81 -10.39 -83.75 140.05
CA VAL A 81 -11.41 -82.69 140.00
C VAL A 81 -10.99 -81.56 139.06
N ILE A 82 -9.70 -81.17 139.06
CA ILE A 82 -9.17 -80.17 138.14
C ILE A 82 -9.24 -80.65 136.69
N GLU A 83 -8.90 -81.92 136.42
CA GLU A 83 -9.00 -82.50 135.07
C GLU A 83 -10.45 -82.57 134.58
N LYS A 84 -11.40 -83.01 135.43
CA LYS A 84 -12.83 -82.97 135.10
C LYS A 84 -13.34 -81.55 134.86
N SER A 85 -12.89 -80.59 135.66
CA SER A 85 -13.23 -79.17 135.48
C SER A 85 -12.68 -78.61 134.16
N HIS A 86 -11.42 -78.93 133.82
CA HIS A 86 -10.81 -78.52 132.55
C HIS A 86 -11.46 -79.17 131.33
N GLN A 87 -11.89 -80.42 131.42
CA GLN A 87 -12.67 -81.08 130.36
C GLN A 87 -14.03 -80.41 130.20
N GLY A 88 -14.76 -80.17 131.28
CA GLY A 88 -16.04 -79.45 131.23
C GLY A 88 -15.89 -78.03 130.66
N LEU A 89 -14.84 -77.30 131.03
CA LEU A 89 -14.52 -75.99 130.46
C LEU A 89 -14.26 -76.07 128.96
N LYS A 90 -13.45 -77.03 128.50
CA LYS A 90 -13.20 -77.22 127.06
C LYS A 90 -14.47 -77.59 126.28
N GLU A 91 -15.34 -78.42 126.86
CA GLU A 91 -16.63 -78.75 126.25
C GLU A 91 -17.53 -77.52 126.14
N THR A 92 -17.59 -76.69 127.19
CA THR A 92 -18.35 -75.42 127.13
C THR A 92 -17.74 -74.41 126.15
N GLU A 93 -16.41 -74.35 126.05
CA GLU A 93 -15.71 -73.47 125.11
C GLU A 93 -15.95 -73.91 123.65
N ASN A 94 -15.94 -75.22 123.39
CA ASN A 94 -16.28 -75.80 122.08
C ASN A 94 -17.76 -75.57 121.73
N LEU A 95 -18.66 -75.67 122.71
CA LEU A 95 -20.09 -75.38 122.51
C LEU A 95 -20.32 -73.88 122.23
N TYR A 96 -19.59 -73.00 122.90
CA TYR A 96 -19.70 -71.56 122.68
C TYR A 96 -19.11 -71.15 121.33
N THR A 97 -17.93 -71.65 120.98
CA THR A 97 -17.29 -71.36 119.68
C THR A 97 -18.07 -71.90 118.50
N SER A 98 -18.69 -73.08 118.62
CA SER A 98 -19.60 -73.61 117.58
C SER A 98 -20.84 -72.73 117.41
N LYS A 99 -21.51 -72.32 118.50
CA LYS A 99 -22.64 -71.38 118.43
C LYS A 99 -22.27 -70.03 117.85
N VAL A 100 -21.08 -69.50 118.15
CA VAL A 100 -20.59 -68.24 117.57
C VAL A 100 -20.36 -68.38 116.07
N ARG A 101 -19.81 -69.52 115.60
CA ARG A 101 -19.66 -69.78 114.16
C ARG A 101 -21.00 -69.90 113.46
N GLU A 102 -21.94 -70.64 114.03
CA GLU A 102 -23.29 -70.81 113.49
C GLU A 102 -24.02 -69.45 113.41
N PHE A 103 -23.89 -68.62 114.45
CA PHE A 103 -24.41 -67.25 114.44
C PHE A 103 -23.77 -66.38 113.36
N GLN A 104 -22.45 -66.47 113.15
CA GLN A 104 -21.75 -65.75 112.08
C GLN A 104 -22.17 -66.22 110.69
N GLN A 105 -22.38 -67.52 110.49
CA GLN A 105 -22.87 -68.09 109.23
C GLN A 105 -24.30 -67.58 108.93
N ASN A 106 -25.21 -67.68 109.90
CA ASN A 106 -26.58 -67.18 109.74
C ASN A 106 -26.61 -65.68 109.45
N LYS A 107 -25.76 -64.88 110.10
CA LYS A 107 -25.65 -63.44 109.82
C LYS A 107 -25.13 -63.17 108.41
N ASN A 108 -24.16 -63.94 107.93
CA ASN A 108 -23.64 -63.79 106.57
C ASN A 108 -24.66 -64.21 105.51
N GLU A 109 -25.48 -65.22 105.78
CA GLU A 109 -26.57 -65.61 104.89
C GLU A 109 -27.65 -64.54 104.80
N GLN A 110 -28.04 -63.96 105.95
CA GLN A 110 -28.97 -62.83 105.97
C GLN A 110 -28.43 -61.60 105.22
N LEU A 111 -27.13 -61.31 105.35
CA LEU A 111 -26.50 -60.21 104.60
C LEU A 111 -26.54 -60.47 103.08
N LYS A 112 -26.28 -61.70 102.64
CA LYS A 112 -26.38 -62.06 101.21
C LYS A 112 -27.80 -61.97 100.68
N GLU A 113 -28.79 -62.36 101.48
CA GLU A 113 -30.20 -62.24 101.09
C GLU A 113 -30.63 -60.77 100.96
N ILE A 114 -30.16 -59.93 101.89
CA ILE A 114 -30.37 -58.47 101.83
C ILE A 114 -29.69 -57.87 100.60
N GLU A 115 -28.43 -58.21 100.32
CA GLU A 115 -27.71 -57.76 99.11
C GLU A 115 -28.46 -58.16 97.83
N ALA A 116 -28.93 -59.40 97.74
CA ALA A 116 -29.69 -59.87 96.59
C ALA A 116 -31.03 -59.14 96.39
N ASP A 117 -31.71 -58.74 97.48
CA ASP A 117 -32.94 -57.93 97.41
C ASP A 117 -32.65 -56.49 96.97
N TYR A 118 -31.54 -55.89 97.43
CA TYR A 118 -31.11 -54.56 96.97
C TYR A 118 -30.73 -54.57 95.49
N ASP A 119 -30.03 -55.58 95.00
CA ASP A 119 -29.67 -55.69 93.58
C ASP A 119 -30.91 -55.80 92.69
N LYS A 120 -31.92 -56.59 93.11
CA LYS A 120 -33.20 -56.68 92.39
C LYS A 120 -33.91 -55.32 92.32
N LYS A 121 -34.00 -54.60 93.44
CA LYS A 121 -34.61 -53.26 93.48
C LYS A 121 -33.85 -52.26 92.62
N THR A 122 -32.52 -52.32 92.61
CA THR A 122 -31.68 -51.42 91.82
C THR A 122 -31.89 -51.65 90.32
N ASN A 123 -31.88 -52.92 89.89
CA ASN A 123 -32.16 -53.30 88.51
C ASN A 123 -33.57 -52.91 88.05
N GLU A 124 -34.58 -53.03 88.92
CA GLU A 124 -35.94 -52.61 88.62
C GLU A 124 -36.04 -51.09 88.43
N VAL A 125 -35.36 -50.31 89.27
CA VAL A 125 -35.29 -48.85 89.14
C VAL A 125 -34.60 -48.45 87.84
N GLU A 126 -33.48 -49.11 87.50
CA GLU A 126 -32.74 -48.84 86.27
C GLU A 126 -33.57 -49.15 85.02
N SER A 127 -34.27 -50.28 85.00
CA SER A 127 -35.18 -50.66 83.91
C SER A 127 -36.31 -49.63 83.74
N LYS A 128 -36.95 -49.19 84.83
CA LYS A 128 -37.99 -48.14 84.80
C LYS A 128 -37.43 -46.80 84.32
N PHE A 129 -36.19 -46.49 84.63
CA PHE A 129 -35.53 -45.27 84.16
C PHE A 129 -35.27 -45.32 82.65
N GLN A 130 -34.68 -46.42 82.15
CA GLN A 130 -34.43 -46.62 80.72
C GLN A 130 -35.72 -46.58 79.89
N GLN A 131 -36.82 -47.16 80.38
CA GLN A 131 -38.12 -47.06 79.73
C GLN A 131 -38.61 -45.62 79.59
N ARG A 132 -38.50 -44.80 80.65
CA ARG A 132 -38.89 -43.38 80.60
C ARG A 132 -38.04 -42.59 79.60
N VAL A 133 -36.74 -42.86 79.56
CA VAL A 133 -35.83 -42.22 78.60
C VAL A 133 -36.23 -42.57 77.16
N ASN A 134 -36.54 -43.84 76.89
CA ASN A 134 -36.96 -44.27 75.55
C ASN A 134 -38.31 -43.68 75.13
N GLN A 135 -39.27 -43.60 76.04
CA GLN A 135 -40.56 -42.94 75.77
C GLN A 135 -40.39 -41.45 75.46
N LYS A 136 -39.54 -40.74 76.22
CA LYS A 136 -39.21 -39.33 75.97
C LYS A 136 -38.55 -39.12 74.59
N LYS A 137 -37.62 -40.01 74.19
CA LYS A 137 -36.99 -39.96 72.86
C LYS A 137 -38.02 -40.12 71.74
N GLN A 138 -38.91 -41.12 71.84
CA GLN A 138 -39.95 -41.35 70.83
C GLN A 138 -40.93 -40.18 70.70
N LEU A 139 -41.31 -39.56 71.81
CA LEU A 139 -42.16 -38.36 71.78
C LEU A 139 -41.45 -37.19 71.10
N SER A 140 -40.18 -36.95 71.44
CA SER A 140 -39.39 -35.88 70.82
C SER A 140 -39.18 -36.09 69.32
N GLU A 141 -38.98 -37.33 68.86
CA GLU A 141 -38.85 -37.65 67.43
C GLU A 141 -40.16 -37.37 66.66
N LYS A 142 -41.31 -37.70 67.26
CA LYS A 142 -42.63 -37.39 66.66
C LYS A 142 -42.87 -35.89 66.55
N GLU A 143 -42.63 -35.14 67.62
CA GLU A 143 -42.77 -33.68 67.63
C GLU A 143 -41.86 -33.02 66.60
N TYR A 144 -40.62 -33.50 66.47
CA TYR A 144 -39.69 -33.01 65.45
C TYR A 144 -40.17 -33.33 64.02
N GLY A 145 -40.68 -34.54 63.77
CA GLY A 145 -41.26 -34.92 62.49
C GLY A 145 -42.44 -34.04 62.08
N GLU A 146 -43.36 -33.75 63.01
CA GLU A 146 -44.50 -32.87 62.77
C GLU A 146 -44.08 -31.43 62.45
N LEU A 147 -43.04 -30.92 63.14
CA LEU A 147 -42.48 -29.59 62.87
C LEU A 147 -41.93 -29.48 61.44
N VAL A 148 -41.18 -30.49 61.00
CA VAL A 148 -40.58 -30.55 59.65
C VAL A 148 -41.66 -30.53 58.57
N GLU A 149 -42.74 -31.29 58.74
CA GLU A 149 -43.84 -31.32 57.76
C GLU A 149 -44.60 -30.00 57.69
N ARG A 150 -44.86 -29.35 58.83
CA ARG A 150 -45.47 -27.99 58.83
C ARG A 150 -44.60 -26.99 58.06
N TYR A 151 -43.29 -27.04 58.26
CA TYR A 151 -42.35 -26.16 57.56
C TYR A 151 -42.36 -26.40 56.04
N LYS A 152 -42.35 -27.66 55.59
CA LYS A 152 -42.47 -28.00 54.16
C LYS A 152 -43.76 -27.47 53.54
N GLN A 153 -44.90 -27.61 54.24
CA GLN A 153 -46.19 -27.12 53.74
C GLN A 153 -46.22 -25.59 53.61
N GLN A 154 -45.63 -24.86 54.57
CA GLN A 154 -45.51 -23.40 54.48
C GLN A 154 -44.63 -22.98 53.30
N MET A 155 -43.51 -23.66 53.09
CA MET A 155 -42.62 -23.38 51.95
C MET A 155 -43.30 -23.65 50.60
N LYS A 156 -44.13 -24.69 50.51
CA LYS A 156 -44.91 -24.98 49.30
C LYS A 156 -45.90 -23.86 48.98
N LYS A 157 -46.71 -23.42 49.96
CA LYS A 157 -47.65 -22.29 49.79
C LYS A 157 -46.95 -20.99 49.39
N LEU A 158 -45.77 -20.73 49.95
CA LEU A 158 -44.98 -19.54 49.63
C LEU A 158 -44.44 -19.58 48.19
N LYS A 159 -44.02 -20.75 47.69
CA LYS A 159 -43.63 -20.94 46.28
C LYS A 159 -44.82 -20.71 45.34
N GLU A 160 -45.95 -21.37 45.60
CA GLU A 160 -47.16 -21.24 44.79
C GLU A 160 -47.68 -19.80 44.74
N GLY A 161 -47.65 -19.08 45.87
CA GLY A 161 -48.04 -17.66 45.92
C GLY A 161 -47.14 -16.77 45.06
N LYS A 162 -45.82 -16.98 45.11
CA LYS A 162 -44.87 -16.19 44.29
C LYS A 162 -44.99 -16.50 42.80
N GLU A 163 -45.20 -17.77 42.42
CA GLU A 163 -45.43 -18.15 41.02
C GLU A 163 -46.69 -17.52 40.44
N ASN A 164 -47.78 -17.47 41.22
CA ASN A 164 -49.02 -16.82 40.78
C ASN A 164 -48.83 -15.31 40.56
N SER A 165 -48.17 -14.61 41.48
CA SER A 165 -47.86 -13.18 41.31
C SER A 165 -46.95 -12.92 40.11
N LEU A 166 -45.97 -13.80 39.85
CA LEU A 166 -45.11 -13.70 38.67
C LEU A 166 -45.92 -13.84 37.38
N ASN A 167 -46.82 -14.82 37.33
CA ASN A 167 -47.66 -15.07 36.15
C ASN A 167 -48.65 -13.93 35.87
N GLU A 168 -49.21 -13.31 36.92
CA GLU A 168 -50.06 -12.12 36.77
C GLU A 168 -49.29 -10.93 36.23
N LEU A 169 -48.09 -10.68 36.74
CA LEU A 169 -47.22 -9.60 36.27
C LEU A 169 -46.76 -9.82 34.82
N MET A 170 -46.46 -11.06 34.43
CA MET A 170 -46.17 -11.40 33.03
C MET A 170 -47.36 -11.13 32.11
N LYS A 171 -48.59 -11.46 32.53
CA LYS A 171 -49.80 -11.17 31.75
C LYS A 171 -50.04 -9.67 31.59
N GLN A 172 -49.89 -8.88 32.66
CA GLN A 172 -50.01 -7.42 32.60
C GLN A 172 -48.98 -6.81 31.65
N ASN A 173 -47.71 -7.19 31.79
CA ASN A 173 -46.65 -6.71 30.89
C ASN A 173 -46.94 -7.07 29.43
N GLN A 174 -47.45 -8.28 29.17
CA GLN A 174 -47.80 -8.68 27.80
C GLN A 174 -48.91 -7.80 27.20
N THR A 175 -49.94 -7.47 27.99
CA THR A 175 -51.02 -6.58 27.53
C THR A 175 -50.55 -5.16 27.25
N GLU A 176 -49.63 -4.62 28.07
CA GLU A 176 -49.04 -3.30 27.84
C GLU A 176 -48.17 -3.26 26.57
N VAL A 177 -47.35 -4.31 26.37
CA VAL A 177 -46.54 -4.45 25.17
C VAL A 177 -47.40 -4.48 23.91
N ASP A 178 -48.51 -5.22 23.92
CA ASP A 178 -49.39 -5.32 22.76
C ASP A 178 -50.17 -4.02 22.51
N HIS A 179 -50.52 -3.27 23.56
CA HIS A 179 -51.10 -1.94 23.45
C HIS A 179 -50.13 -0.94 22.80
N GLU A 180 -48.87 -0.89 23.24
CA GLU A 180 -47.85 -0.02 22.66
C GLU A 180 -47.54 -0.38 21.20
N LYS A 181 -47.51 -1.68 20.85
CA LYS A 181 -47.40 -2.10 19.44
C LYS A 181 -48.56 -1.57 18.59
N SER A 182 -49.79 -1.58 19.14
CA SER A 182 -50.96 -1.09 18.41
C SER A 182 -50.89 0.42 18.18
N LYS A 183 -50.51 1.21 19.20
CA LYS A 183 -50.28 2.65 19.07
C LYS A 183 -49.19 2.97 18.05
N GLY A 184 -48.08 2.23 18.07
CA GLY A 184 -46.99 2.39 17.12
C GLY A 184 -47.43 2.17 15.67
N LYS A 185 -48.28 1.16 15.42
CA LYS A 185 -48.86 0.92 14.07
C LYS A 185 -49.75 2.07 13.60
N VAL A 186 -50.59 2.61 14.49
CA VAL A 186 -51.47 3.75 14.16
C VAL A 186 -50.65 4.99 13.84
N ALA A 187 -49.66 5.33 14.67
CA ALA A 187 -48.78 6.47 14.43
C ALA A 187 -48.02 6.33 13.09
N LEU A 188 -47.50 5.14 12.79
CA LEU A 188 -46.82 4.87 11.52
C LEU A 188 -47.77 5.05 10.32
N SER A 189 -49.02 4.61 10.43
CA SER A 189 -50.01 4.77 9.37
C SER A 189 -50.35 6.24 9.10
N GLN A 190 -50.49 7.06 10.13
CA GLN A 190 -50.74 8.49 10.00
C GLN A 190 -49.57 9.22 9.34
N VAL A 191 -48.33 8.89 9.72
CA VAL A 191 -47.13 9.46 9.08
C VAL A 191 -47.07 9.10 7.61
N ARG A 192 -47.40 7.85 7.24
CA ARG A 192 -47.45 7.44 5.83
C ARG A 192 -48.51 8.21 5.04
N GLU A 193 -49.69 8.38 5.60
CA GLU A 193 -50.78 9.12 4.94
C GLU A 193 -50.41 10.60 4.74
N ASN A 194 -49.80 11.23 5.74
CA ASN A 194 -49.35 12.62 5.64
C ASN A 194 -48.25 12.76 4.58
N ASN A 195 -47.25 11.88 4.60
CA ASN A 195 -46.19 11.89 3.59
C ASN A 195 -46.73 11.69 2.17
N GLU A 196 -47.75 10.85 1.99
CA GLU A 196 -48.39 10.64 0.68
C GLU A 196 -49.14 11.89 0.21
N LYS A 197 -49.83 12.61 1.11
CA LYS A 197 -50.49 13.88 0.80
C LYS A 197 -49.48 14.96 0.42
N ASP A 198 -48.40 15.08 1.18
CA ASP A 198 -47.34 16.05 0.90
C ASP A 198 -46.66 15.77 -0.44
N LEU A 199 -46.40 14.50 -0.74
CA LEU A 199 -45.81 14.09 -2.01
C LEU A 199 -46.74 14.43 -3.18
N LYS A 200 -48.04 14.12 -3.08
CA LYS A 200 -49.03 14.49 -4.11
C LYS A 200 -49.13 16.01 -4.31
N SER A 201 -49.17 16.79 -3.23
CA SER A 201 -49.22 18.25 -3.35
C SER A 201 -47.98 18.83 -4.03
N THR A 202 -46.81 18.24 -3.75
CA THR A 202 -45.53 18.65 -4.32
C THR A 202 -45.44 18.29 -5.80
N THR A 203 -45.91 17.10 -6.19
CA THR A 203 -45.95 16.69 -7.60
C THR A 203 -46.91 17.56 -8.39
N ASP A 204 -48.11 17.81 -7.88
CA ASP A 204 -49.12 18.65 -8.55
C ASP A 204 -48.62 20.09 -8.73
N PHE A 205 -47.94 20.64 -7.71
CA PHE A 205 -47.32 21.96 -7.80
C PHE A 205 -46.19 22.00 -8.84
N GLY A 206 -45.35 20.96 -8.88
CA GLY A 206 -44.29 20.80 -9.87
C GLY A 206 -44.83 20.75 -11.29
N GLU A 207 -45.87 19.94 -11.54
CA GLU A 207 -46.51 19.82 -12.85
C GLU A 207 -47.15 21.14 -13.32
N LYS A 208 -47.81 21.87 -12.41
CA LYS A 208 -48.33 23.21 -12.71
C LYS A 208 -47.21 24.18 -13.12
N LYS A 209 -46.08 24.16 -12.42
CA LYS A 209 -44.93 25.01 -12.77
C LYS A 209 -44.32 24.64 -14.12
N ILE A 210 -44.22 23.35 -14.43
CA ILE A 210 -43.71 22.87 -15.71
C ILE A 210 -44.65 23.27 -16.86
N THR A 211 -45.95 23.12 -16.69
CA THR A 211 -46.95 23.51 -17.71
C THR A 211 -46.98 25.02 -17.93
N GLU A 212 -46.90 25.83 -16.87
CA GLU A 212 -46.74 27.28 -16.97
C GLU A 212 -45.48 27.68 -17.76
N ALA A 213 -44.34 27.05 -17.46
CA ALA A 213 -43.08 27.32 -18.14
C ALA A 213 -43.12 26.92 -19.63
N LYS A 214 -43.72 25.77 -19.96
CA LYS A 214 -43.94 25.33 -21.35
C LYS A 214 -44.76 26.34 -22.13
N MET A 215 -45.91 26.78 -21.59
CA MET A 215 -46.74 27.80 -22.24
C MET A 215 -46.02 29.14 -22.43
N GLN A 216 -45.18 29.55 -21.48
CA GLN A 216 -44.38 30.77 -21.64
C GLN A 216 -43.32 30.65 -22.73
N ASN A 217 -42.67 29.49 -22.84
CA ASN A 217 -41.68 29.23 -23.88
C ASN A 217 -42.33 29.18 -25.26
N GLU A 218 -43.43 28.46 -25.42
CA GLU A 218 -44.19 28.43 -26.69
C GLU A 218 -44.60 29.84 -27.13
N LYS A 219 -45.06 30.69 -26.20
CA LYS A 219 -45.36 32.10 -26.49
C LYS A 219 -44.13 32.91 -26.93
N ARG A 220 -42.95 32.62 -26.39
CA ARG A 220 -41.71 33.29 -26.78
C ARG A 220 -41.24 32.83 -28.15
N GLU A 221 -41.30 31.53 -28.43
CA GLU A 221 -40.96 30.96 -29.74
C GLU A 221 -41.87 31.53 -30.83
N ALA A 222 -43.18 31.54 -30.61
CA ALA A 222 -44.13 32.13 -31.56
C ALA A 222 -43.83 33.61 -31.83
N ARG A 223 -43.45 34.39 -30.81
CA ARG A 223 -43.05 35.80 -30.99
C ARG A 223 -41.79 35.91 -31.85
N LEU A 224 -40.76 35.12 -31.54
CA LEU A 224 -39.50 35.12 -32.30
C LEU A 224 -39.72 34.73 -33.77
N GLU A 225 -40.58 33.77 -34.05
CA GLU A 225 -40.95 33.40 -35.41
C GLU A 225 -41.65 34.54 -36.14
N THR A 226 -42.62 35.19 -35.49
CA THR A 226 -43.32 36.35 -36.10
C THR A 226 -42.39 37.51 -36.38
N ASP A 227 -41.46 37.82 -35.47
CA ASP A 227 -40.48 38.89 -35.65
C ASP A 227 -39.45 38.54 -36.73
N SER A 228 -38.97 37.30 -36.76
CA SER A 228 -38.06 36.81 -37.80
C SER A 228 -38.70 36.89 -39.20
N LYS A 229 -39.97 36.52 -39.32
CA LYS A 229 -40.73 36.62 -40.57
C LYS A 229 -40.85 38.07 -41.03
N ARG A 230 -41.18 39.00 -40.12
CA ARG A 230 -41.26 40.44 -40.41
C ARG A 230 -39.93 41.01 -40.88
N GLU A 231 -38.83 40.65 -40.22
CA GLU A 231 -37.49 41.12 -40.61
C GLU A 231 -37.06 40.55 -41.96
N PHE A 232 -37.38 39.28 -42.24
CA PHE A 232 -37.16 38.67 -43.55
C PHE A 232 -37.92 39.41 -44.65
N GLU A 233 -39.22 39.68 -44.44
CA GLU A 233 -40.04 40.42 -45.42
C GLU A 233 -39.51 41.85 -45.66
N LYS A 234 -39.07 42.56 -44.61
CA LYS A 234 -38.44 43.88 -44.75
C LYS A 234 -37.15 43.81 -45.58
N LYS A 235 -36.26 42.86 -45.28
CA LYS A 235 -35.01 42.67 -46.03
C LYS A 235 -35.27 42.32 -47.49
N ASN A 236 -36.25 41.46 -47.75
CA ASN A 236 -36.63 41.08 -49.11
C ASN A 236 -37.12 42.30 -49.91
N LYS A 237 -38.02 43.12 -49.33
CA LYS A 237 -38.47 44.37 -49.96
C LYS A 237 -37.33 45.34 -50.24
N GLN A 238 -36.39 45.49 -49.30
CA GLN A 238 -35.21 46.34 -49.49
C GLN A 238 -34.31 45.83 -50.62
N TRP A 239 -34.14 44.51 -50.73
CA TRP A 239 -33.36 43.89 -51.79
C TRP A 239 -34.02 44.08 -53.16
N GLU A 240 -35.32 43.86 -53.26
CA GLU A 240 -36.10 44.10 -54.49
C GLU A 240 -35.96 45.55 -54.94
N SER A 241 -36.14 46.52 -54.04
CA SER A 241 -35.97 47.95 -54.36
C SER A 241 -34.53 48.31 -54.78
N ARG A 242 -33.51 47.67 -54.22
CA ARG A 242 -32.11 47.85 -54.67
C ARG A 242 -31.90 47.27 -56.06
N LYS A 243 -32.45 46.09 -56.33
CA LYS A 243 -32.37 45.43 -57.62
C LYS A 243 -33.04 46.29 -58.71
N ASP A 244 -34.25 46.77 -58.45
CA ASP A 244 -34.99 47.62 -59.39
C ASP A 244 -34.23 48.93 -59.69
N ARG A 245 -33.64 49.54 -58.66
CA ARG A 245 -32.80 50.73 -58.82
C ARG A 245 -31.57 50.44 -59.69
N GLN A 246 -30.89 49.33 -59.45
CA GLN A 246 -29.71 48.94 -60.21
C GLN A 246 -30.07 48.64 -61.68
N GLU A 247 -31.18 47.95 -61.93
CA GLU A 247 -31.69 47.73 -63.28
C GLU A 247 -32.03 49.04 -64.00
N ALA A 248 -32.66 49.99 -63.31
CA ALA A 248 -32.95 51.31 -63.86
C ALA A 248 -31.67 52.10 -64.20
N GLU A 249 -30.67 52.07 -63.32
CA GLU A 249 -29.35 52.68 -63.55
C GLU A 249 -28.65 52.08 -64.79
N TYR A 250 -28.67 50.75 -64.95
CA TYR A 250 -28.12 50.09 -66.14
C TYR A 250 -28.88 50.45 -67.42
N ARG A 251 -30.22 50.47 -67.39
CA ARG A 251 -31.02 50.86 -68.56
C ARG A 251 -30.74 52.30 -68.97
N ASN A 252 -30.60 53.19 -68.00
CA ASN A 252 -30.24 54.59 -68.25
C ASN A 252 -28.85 54.69 -68.88
N LEU A 253 -27.84 54.00 -68.32
CA LEU A 253 -26.48 54.00 -68.85
C LEU A 253 -26.41 53.45 -70.28
N ILE A 254 -27.12 52.37 -70.58
CA ILE A 254 -27.20 51.80 -71.93
C ILE A 254 -27.83 52.81 -72.89
N THR A 255 -28.90 53.49 -72.47
CA THR A 255 -29.60 54.48 -73.28
C THR A 255 -28.75 55.72 -73.54
N THR A 256 -28.05 56.23 -72.52
CA THR A 256 -27.14 57.37 -72.67
C THR A 256 -25.97 57.02 -73.56
N ASN A 257 -25.31 55.88 -73.34
CA ASN A 257 -24.17 55.45 -74.14
C ASN A 257 -24.57 55.23 -75.61
N LYS A 258 -25.75 54.63 -75.85
CA LYS A 258 -26.29 54.48 -77.20
C LYS A 258 -26.51 55.84 -77.87
N GLY A 259 -27.12 56.79 -77.16
CA GLY A 259 -27.35 58.14 -77.68
C GLY A 259 -26.06 58.91 -77.95
N GLU A 260 -25.05 58.78 -77.09
CA GLU A 260 -23.72 59.38 -77.30
C GLU A 260 -22.99 58.75 -78.50
N TYR A 261 -23.06 57.43 -78.64
CA TYR A 261 -22.48 56.71 -79.77
C TYR A 261 -23.13 57.12 -81.10
N GLU A 262 -24.46 57.21 -81.15
CA GLU A 262 -25.18 57.69 -82.34
C GLU A 262 -24.80 59.13 -82.72
N LYS A 263 -24.64 60.02 -81.72
CA LYS A 263 -24.16 61.38 -81.94
C LYS A 263 -22.74 61.41 -82.51
N GLN A 264 -21.82 60.61 -81.94
CA GLN A 264 -20.45 60.50 -82.42
C GLN A 264 -20.39 59.97 -83.86
N MET A 265 -21.18 58.94 -84.19
CA MET A 265 -21.28 58.41 -85.55
C MET A 265 -21.81 59.45 -86.54
N THR A 266 -22.82 60.23 -86.13
CA THR A 266 -23.37 61.31 -86.95
C THR A 266 -22.33 62.41 -87.20
N GLN A 267 -21.59 62.82 -86.17
CA GLN A 267 -20.51 63.82 -86.28
C GLN A 267 -19.37 63.32 -87.17
N GLN A 268 -18.94 62.06 -87.01
CA GLN A 268 -17.92 61.46 -87.86
C GLN A 268 -18.35 61.43 -89.32
N ARG A 269 -19.61 61.07 -89.59
CA ARG A 269 -20.17 61.09 -90.95
C ARG A 269 -20.20 62.49 -91.54
N GLN A 270 -20.67 63.49 -90.80
CA GLN A 270 -20.69 64.89 -91.26
C GLN A 270 -19.27 65.42 -91.53
N HIS A 271 -18.32 65.10 -90.65
CA HIS A 271 -16.91 65.47 -90.86
C HIS A 271 -16.36 64.79 -92.12
N PHE A 272 -16.61 63.49 -92.29
CA PHE A 272 -16.18 62.75 -93.47
C PHE A 272 -16.75 63.35 -94.76
N GLU A 273 -18.06 63.60 -94.82
CA GLU A 273 -18.72 64.20 -95.99
C GLU A 273 -18.16 65.60 -96.29
N SER A 274 -17.94 66.44 -95.27
CA SER A 274 -17.34 67.77 -95.42
C SER A 274 -15.90 67.70 -95.94
N THR A 275 -15.07 66.83 -95.37
CA THR A 275 -13.68 66.62 -95.81
C THR A 275 -13.64 66.07 -97.23
N TYR A 276 -14.51 65.10 -97.55
CA TYR A 276 -14.61 64.52 -98.88
C TYR A 276 -14.97 65.57 -99.93
N GLN A 277 -15.99 66.40 -99.67
CA GLN A 277 -16.39 67.49 -100.58
C GLN A 277 -15.25 68.51 -100.78
N LYS A 278 -14.57 68.92 -99.70
CA LYS A 278 -13.41 69.84 -99.80
C LYS A 278 -12.28 69.22 -100.62
N ASN A 279 -11.98 67.94 -100.41
CA ASN A 279 -10.94 67.24 -101.16
C ASN A 279 -11.31 67.07 -102.64
N ASP A 280 -12.57 66.78 -102.97
CA ASP A 280 -13.03 66.70 -104.35
C ASP A 280 -12.89 68.04 -105.09
N VAL A 281 -13.30 69.14 -104.44
CA VAL A 281 -13.13 70.50 -104.99
C VAL A 281 -11.65 70.84 -105.17
N ASN A 282 -10.81 70.56 -104.17
CA ASN A 282 -9.36 70.80 -104.24
C ASN A 282 -8.69 69.96 -105.33
N ASN A 283 -9.09 68.70 -105.51
CA ASN A 283 -8.57 67.82 -106.55
C ASN A 283 -8.98 68.29 -107.95
N LYS A 284 -10.22 68.76 -108.14
CA LYS A 284 -10.65 69.35 -109.41
C LYS A 284 -9.85 70.62 -109.73
N LEU A 285 -9.66 71.48 -108.75
CA LEU A 285 -8.85 72.69 -108.90
C LEU A 285 -7.39 72.34 -109.23
N SER A 286 -6.80 71.36 -108.54
CA SER A 286 -5.40 70.96 -108.77
C SER A 286 -5.22 70.35 -110.16
N LEU A 287 -6.14 69.52 -110.64
CA LEU A 287 -6.15 68.98 -112.00
C LEU A 287 -6.26 70.10 -113.05
N GLN A 288 -7.11 71.09 -112.80
CA GLN A 288 -7.24 72.24 -113.69
C GLN A 288 -5.94 73.05 -113.75
N ILE A 289 -5.31 73.33 -112.59
CA ILE A 289 -4.01 74.02 -112.52
C ILE A 289 -2.92 73.21 -113.25
N GLN A 290 -2.85 71.89 -113.03
CA GLN A 290 -1.91 71.02 -113.72
C GLN A 290 -2.10 71.07 -115.24
N SER A 291 -3.35 71.00 -115.73
CA SER A 291 -3.64 71.09 -117.17
C SER A 291 -3.15 72.42 -117.77
N GLN A 292 -3.35 73.53 -117.06
CA GLN A 292 -2.88 74.85 -117.49
C GLN A 292 -1.35 74.94 -117.50
N ASN A 293 -0.69 74.39 -116.47
CA ASN A 293 0.76 74.37 -116.39
C ASN A 293 1.38 73.49 -117.48
N HIS A 294 0.80 72.32 -117.77
CA HIS A 294 1.24 71.48 -118.88
C HIS A 294 1.08 72.16 -120.23
N ALA A 295 -0.04 72.85 -120.48
CA ALA A 295 -0.24 73.62 -121.70
C ALA A 295 0.81 74.74 -121.86
N LYS A 296 1.15 75.46 -120.77
CA LYS A 296 2.22 76.45 -120.76
C LYS A 296 3.59 75.84 -121.03
N ALA A 297 3.93 74.73 -120.36
CA ALA A 297 5.20 74.03 -120.54
C ALA A 297 5.37 73.52 -121.98
N LEU A 298 4.33 72.94 -122.59
CA LEU A 298 4.36 72.49 -123.98
C LEU A 298 4.60 73.66 -124.94
N ALA A 299 4.00 74.82 -124.70
CA ALA A 299 4.22 76.01 -125.51
C ALA A 299 5.66 76.56 -125.38
N GLU A 300 6.27 76.45 -124.18
CA GLU A 300 7.67 76.82 -123.96
C GLU A 300 8.65 75.85 -124.62
N GLU A 301 8.44 74.53 -124.46
CA GLU A 301 9.24 73.49 -125.13
C GLU A 301 9.22 73.67 -126.65
N PHE A 302 8.04 73.92 -127.24
CA PHE A 302 7.92 74.17 -128.68
C PHE A 302 8.75 75.38 -129.13
N ARG A 303 8.80 76.45 -128.33
CA ARG A 303 9.67 77.62 -128.60
C ARG A 303 11.16 77.28 -128.46
N GLN A 304 11.54 76.43 -127.51
CA GLN A 304 12.93 76.02 -127.33
C GLN A 304 13.41 75.11 -128.47
N PHE A 305 12.59 74.16 -128.91
CA PHE A 305 12.88 73.28 -130.03
C PHE A 305 13.17 74.06 -131.32
N LEU A 306 12.33 75.05 -131.66
CA LEU A 306 12.55 75.92 -132.82
C LEU A 306 13.89 76.68 -132.74
N LYS A 307 14.33 77.10 -131.55
CA LYS A 307 15.62 77.80 -131.35
C LYS A 307 16.85 76.88 -131.46
N GLN A 308 16.71 75.59 -131.11
CA GLN A 308 17.83 74.63 -131.15
C GLN A 308 17.99 74.01 -132.55
N SER A 309 16.89 73.76 -133.26
CA SER A 309 16.93 73.27 -134.65
C SER A 309 17.71 74.22 -135.58
N SER A 310 17.63 75.53 -135.36
CA SER A 310 18.36 76.53 -136.16
C SER A 310 19.87 76.60 -135.89
N LYS A 311 20.40 75.89 -134.88
CA LYS A 311 21.83 75.93 -134.50
C LYS A 311 22.70 74.82 -135.12
N TYR A 312 22.10 73.82 -135.78
CA TYR A 312 22.82 72.63 -136.27
C TYR A 312 22.79 72.45 -137.81
N ASP A 313 22.19 73.38 -138.56
CA ASP A 313 22.35 73.44 -140.01
C ASP A 313 23.81 73.75 -140.37
N GLY A 314 24.51 72.81 -141.02
CA GLY A 314 25.83 73.03 -141.64
C GLY A 314 27.08 72.44 -140.95
N LYS A 315 26.95 71.50 -140.01
CA LYS A 315 28.11 70.87 -139.32
C LYS A 315 28.40 69.40 -139.67
N GLU A 316 27.81 68.87 -140.75
CA GLU A 316 28.01 67.47 -141.17
C GLU A 316 29.36 67.17 -141.85
N GLU A 317 30.11 68.17 -142.33
CA GLU A 317 31.34 67.94 -143.12
C GLU A 317 32.67 68.08 -142.36
N ASP A 318 32.67 68.32 -141.03
CA ASP A 318 33.89 68.53 -140.24
C ASP A 318 34.66 67.20 -140.01
N PRO A 319 35.91 67.07 -140.52
CA PRO A 319 36.74 65.87 -140.36
C PRO A 319 37.02 65.49 -138.89
N PHE A 320 36.85 66.40 -137.93
CA PHE A 320 37.01 66.12 -136.50
C PHE A 320 36.03 65.06 -135.96
N TYR A 321 34.88 64.88 -136.62
CA TYR A 321 33.83 63.92 -136.20
C TYR A 321 33.81 62.61 -137.00
N LYS A 322 34.86 62.33 -137.81
CA LYS A 322 34.99 61.05 -138.53
C LYS A 322 35.72 60.03 -137.64
N VAL A 323 35.00 59.02 -137.16
CA VAL A 323 35.57 57.88 -136.43
C VAL A 323 36.42 57.05 -137.41
N ILE A 324 37.73 56.98 -137.16
CA ILE A 324 38.68 56.22 -137.99
C ILE A 324 38.70 54.77 -137.49
N ASP A 325 38.17 53.84 -138.28
CA ASP A 325 38.25 52.39 -138.05
C ASP A 325 39.69 51.90 -138.30
N ARG A 326 40.33 51.26 -137.32
CA ARG A 326 41.74 50.81 -137.39
C ARG A 326 41.90 49.39 -137.96
N GLY A 327 40.82 48.78 -138.45
CA GLY A 327 40.89 47.48 -139.14
C GLY A 327 41.04 46.29 -138.21
N SER A 328 40.65 46.43 -136.95
CA SER A 328 40.55 45.29 -136.02
C SER A 328 39.32 44.45 -136.36
N ASP A 329 39.50 43.14 -136.49
CA ASP A 329 38.42 42.21 -136.80
C ASP A 329 38.38 41.04 -135.81
N LEU A 330 37.15 40.67 -135.43
CA LEU A 330 36.87 39.47 -134.64
C LEU A 330 36.40 38.38 -135.60
N SER A 331 37.18 37.31 -135.72
CA SER A 331 36.79 36.12 -136.49
C SER A 331 36.43 34.98 -135.54
N GLU A 332 35.42 34.19 -135.91
CA GLU A 332 34.91 33.10 -135.09
C GLU A 332 35.25 31.75 -135.73
N ASP A 333 36.00 30.91 -135.01
CA ASP A 333 36.19 29.50 -135.34
C ASP A 333 35.30 28.62 -134.43
N ARG A 334 35.11 27.35 -134.75
CA ARG A 334 34.24 26.42 -134.02
C ARG A 334 34.57 26.35 -132.53
N HIS A 335 35.85 26.43 -132.16
CA HIS A 335 36.31 26.19 -130.79
C HIS A 335 36.82 27.43 -130.06
N PHE A 336 37.17 28.49 -130.78
CA PHE A 336 37.71 29.73 -130.23
C PHE A 336 37.35 30.93 -131.11
N TYR A 337 37.34 32.12 -130.53
CA TYR A 337 37.35 33.37 -131.27
C TYR A 337 38.80 33.80 -131.49
N VAL A 338 39.11 34.36 -132.66
CA VAL A 338 40.41 34.98 -132.96
C VAL A 338 40.16 36.46 -133.19
N LEU A 339 40.57 37.27 -132.22
CA LEU A 339 40.59 38.71 -132.37
C LEU A 339 41.94 39.12 -132.97
N ARG A 340 41.89 39.71 -134.17
CA ARG A 340 43.06 40.25 -134.86
C ARG A 340 43.03 41.76 -134.75
N ALA A 341 43.98 42.31 -133.99
CA ALA A 341 44.12 43.75 -133.80
C ALA A 341 45.37 44.25 -134.52
N TYR A 342 45.24 45.31 -135.32
CA TYR A 342 46.40 45.98 -135.94
C TYR A 342 47.11 46.88 -134.92
N VAL A 343 48.38 46.58 -134.69
CA VAL A 343 49.26 47.17 -133.68
C VAL A 343 50.65 47.35 -134.26
N PRO A 344 51.00 48.54 -134.75
CA PRO A 344 52.35 48.85 -135.20
C PRO A 344 53.39 48.52 -134.12
N GLU A 345 54.56 48.03 -134.51
CA GLU A 345 55.63 47.61 -133.59
C GLU A 345 55.97 48.63 -132.49
N HIS A 346 55.93 49.93 -132.81
CA HIS A 346 56.23 51.02 -131.88
C HIS A 346 55.11 51.32 -130.87
N GLU A 347 53.90 50.79 -131.06
CA GLU A 347 52.76 50.97 -130.13
C GLU A 347 52.52 49.75 -129.22
N LYS A 348 53.39 48.72 -129.29
CA LYS A 348 53.16 47.41 -128.64
C LYS A 348 52.87 47.47 -127.14
N ASP A 349 53.47 48.41 -126.41
CA ASP A 349 53.34 48.53 -124.96
C ASP A 349 52.10 49.32 -124.52
N ASN A 350 51.45 50.03 -125.45
CA ASN A 350 50.33 50.95 -125.16
C ASN A 350 48.96 50.38 -125.49
N ILE A 351 48.87 49.05 -125.63
CA ILE A 351 47.63 48.36 -125.98
C ILE A 351 47.18 47.49 -124.85
N ASN A 352 45.96 47.76 -124.40
CA ASN A 352 45.30 46.96 -123.40
C ASN A 352 44.09 46.28 -124.02
N VAL A 353 44.18 44.96 -124.14
CA VAL A 353 43.05 44.11 -124.51
C VAL A 353 42.52 43.46 -123.26
N ILE A 354 41.29 43.82 -122.90
CA ILE A 354 40.56 43.26 -121.77
C ILE A 354 39.47 42.37 -122.33
N ILE A 355 39.40 41.15 -121.81
CA ILE A 355 38.41 40.16 -122.23
C ILE A 355 37.45 39.95 -121.07
N HIS A 356 36.20 40.36 -121.29
CA HIS A 356 35.09 40.08 -120.40
C HIS A 356 34.34 38.82 -120.88
N LYS A 357 33.42 38.31 -120.06
CA LYS A 357 32.68 37.08 -120.38
C LYS A 357 31.83 37.20 -121.66
N ASP A 358 31.42 38.42 -121.99
CA ASP A 358 30.45 38.80 -123.01
C ASP A 358 31.03 39.69 -124.13
N LYS A 359 32.24 40.24 -123.96
CA LYS A 359 32.90 41.07 -124.98
C LYS A 359 34.41 41.15 -124.82
N ALA A 360 35.12 41.38 -125.92
CA ALA A 360 36.49 41.88 -125.90
C ALA A 360 36.50 43.39 -126.11
N SER A 361 37.25 44.11 -125.29
CA SER A 361 37.52 45.54 -125.51
C SER A 361 39.00 45.74 -125.80
N ILE A 362 39.30 46.32 -126.96
CA ILE A 362 40.65 46.78 -127.32
C ILE A 362 40.71 48.27 -127.04
N SER A 363 41.64 48.67 -126.18
CA SER A 363 41.93 50.07 -125.92
C SER A 363 43.37 50.38 -126.31
N THR A 364 43.53 51.40 -127.15
CA THR A 364 44.82 51.93 -127.60
C THR A 364 44.91 53.38 -127.15
N GLN A 365 46.04 53.74 -126.56
CA GLN A 365 46.37 55.12 -126.25
C GLN A 365 47.62 55.52 -127.00
N ARG A 366 47.46 56.33 -128.05
CA ARG A 366 48.60 56.93 -128.75
C ARG A 366 48.82 58.33 -128.19
N LYS A 367 50.02 58.57 -127.68
CA LYS A 367 50.51 59.90 -127.32
C LYS A 367 51.54 60.31 -128.35
N PHE A 368 51.25 61.35 -129.13
CA PHE A 368 52.22 61.94 -130.03
C PHE A 368 52.61 63.30 -129.46
N ASN A 369 53.86 63.38 -129.00
CA ASN A 369 54.45 64.61 -128.48
C ASN A 369 55.47 65.09 -129.52
N GLU A 370 55.07 66.09 -130.31
CA GLU A 370 55.99 66.74 -131.23
C GLU A 370 56.44 68.05 -130.61
N THR A 371 57.76 68.21 -130.53
CA THR A 371 58.35 69.41 -129.95
C THR A 371 59.15 70.10 -131.03
N PHE A 372 58.61 71.20 -131.55
CA PHE A 372 59.29 72.01 -132.55
C PHE A 372 59.86 73.24 -131.85
N ILE A 373 61.15 73.48 -132.07
CA ILE A 373 61.80 74.73 -131.67
C ILE A 373 61.93 75.52 -132.96
N ASP A 374 61.16 76.60 -133.04
CA ASP A 374 61.18 77.49 -134.19
C ASP A 374 62.49 78.31 -134.17
N PRO A 375 63.41 78.09 -135.12
CA PRO A 375 64.79 78.59 -135.02
C PRO A 375 64.88 80.13 -135.03
N ASP A 376 63.88 80.82 -135.58
CA ASP A 376 63.90 82.29 -135.71
C ASP A 376 63.22 83.03 -134.55
N SER A 377 62.33 82.36 -133.79
CA SER A 377 61.59 83.00 -132.68
C SER A 377 61.99 82.50 -131.28
N GLY A 378 62.80 81.43 -131.20
CA GLY A 378 63.25 80.82 -129.95
C GLY A 378 62.14 80.21 -129.10
N LYS A 379 60.90 80.18 -129.60
CA LYS A 379 59.74 79.61 -128.90
C LYS A 379 59.69 78.10 -129.10
N LYS A 380 59.58 77.39 -127.98
CA LYS A 380 59.35 75.95 -127.96
C LYS A 380 57.83 75.70 -127.96
N LEU A 381 57.30 75.22 -129.09
CA LEU A 381 55.93 74.72 -129.16
C LEU A 381 55.95 73.20 -129.00
N SER A 382 55.22 72.71 -128.00
CA SER A 382 54.96 71.29 -127.81
C SER A 382 53.48 71.01 -128.02
N THR A 383 53.13 70.30 -129.08
CA THR A 383 51.79 69.77 -129.29
C THR A 383 51.71 68.37 -128.69
N HIS A 384 50.81 68.22 -127.73
CA HIS A 384 50.49 66.94 -127.11
C HIS A 384 49.16 66.47 -127.67
N SER A 385 49.19 65.53 -128.62
CA SER A 385 47.98 64.91 -129.15
C SER A 385 47.81 63.54 -128.49
N ASN A 386 46.76 63.43 -127.69
CA ASN A 386 46.36 62.16 -127.07
C ASN A 386 45.13 61.64 -127.82
N GLN A 387 45.28 60.51 -128.49
CA GLN A 387 44.17 59.79 -129.11
C GLN A 387 43.94 58.50 -128.34
N SER A 388 42.76 58.38 -127.74
CA SER A 388 42.28 57.15 -127.14
C SER A 388 41.23 56.52 -128.05
N LEU A 389 41.50 55.32 -128.54
CA LEU A 389 40.54 54.51 -129.28
C LEU A 389 40.10 53.35 -128.39
N ARG A 390 38.79 53.09 -128.36
CA ARG A 390 38.18 51.96 -127.68
C ARG A 390 37.24 51.28 -128.65
N GLU A 391 37.57 50.05 -129.01
CA GLU A 391 36.74 49.18 -129.84
C GLU A 391 36.21 48.06 -128.94
N GLU A 392 34.91 47.79 -129.02
CA GLU A 392 34.25 46.73 -128.27
C GLU A 392 33.65 45.71 -129.23
N PHE A 393 34.04 44.45 -129.05
CA PHE A 393 33.57 43.31 -129.84
C PHE A 393 32.74 42.39 -128.94
N PRO A 394 31.41 42.35 -129.08
CA PRO A 394 30.58 41.43 -128.32
C PRO A 394 30.85 39.98 -128.73
N PHE A 395 30.77 39.04 -127.78
CA PHE A 395 30.78 37.61 -128.03
C PHE A 395 29.36 37.07 -128.00
N GLU A 396 29.00 36.24 -128.98
CA GLU A 396 27.69 35.59 -129.01
C GLU A 396 27.60 34.40 -128.03
N VAL A 397 28.74 33.72 -127.82
CA VAL A 397 28.83 32.51 -126.99
C VAL A 397 29.78 32.77 -125.82
N PRO A 398 29.42 32.37 -124.59
CA PRO A 398 30.29 32.54 -123.42
C PRO A 398 31.64 31.86 -123.61
N ILE A 399 32.69 32.54 -123.17
CA ILE A 399 34.09 32.13 -123.32
C ILE A 399 34.69 31.66 -121.99
N ILE A 400 35.88 31.05 -122.06
CA ILE A 400 36.71 30.73 -120.89
C ILE A 400 37.87 31.72 -120.83
N SER A 401 37.84 32.63 -119.86
CA SER A 401 38.87 33.67 -119.69
C SER A 401 40.25 33.13 -119.33
N GLU A 402 40.31 31.97 -118.66
CA GLU A 402 41.56 31.36 -118.18
C GLU A 402 42.40 30.71 -119.30
N GLY A 403 41.81 30.46 -120.48
CA GLY A 403 42.47 29.78 -121.60
C GLY A 403 42.85 30.71 -122.75
N VAL A 404 42.84 32.04 -122.55
CA VAL A 404 43.17 33.00 -123.59
C VAL A 404 44.66 32.95 -123.91
N ALA A 405 44.98 32.72 -125.18
CA ALA A 405 46.35 32.81 -125.69
C ALA A 405 46.52 34.09 -126.50
N ARG A 406 47.62 34.82 -126.24
CA ARG A 406 48.01 36.00 -127.02
C ARG A 406 49.27 35.66 -127.79
N GLU A 407 49.19 35.74 -129.10
CA GLU A 407 50.32 35.57 -130.01
C GLU A 407 50.51 36.85 -130.83
N ARG A 408 51.76 37.25 -131.06
CA ARG A 408 52.07 38.41 -131.89
C ARG A 408 52.83 37.94 -133.12
N SER A 409 52.38 38.38 -134.29
CA SER A 409 53.06 38.15 -135.57
C SER A 409 53.13 39.47 -136.32
N GLY A 410 54.34 40.06 -136.37
CA GLY A 410 54.57 41.38 -136.97
C GLY A 410 53.80 42.52 -136.28
N ASP A 411 53.03 43.26 -137.08
CA ASP A 411 52.17 44.36 -136.64
C ASP A 411 50.76 43.91 -136.20
N TYR A 412 50.51 42.60 -136.05
CA TYR A 412 49.21 42.12 -135.59
C TYR A 412 49.34 41.36 -134.28
N ILE A 413 48.38 41.60 -133.39
CA ILE A 413 48.17 40.80 -132.19
C ILE A 413 46.97 39.90 -132.44
N PHE A 414 47.19 38.60 -132.33
CA PHE A 414 46.18 37.57 -132.41
C PHE A 414 45.85 37.11 -131.00
N ILE A 415 44.57 37.22 -130.63
CA ILE A 415 44.09 36.80 -129.33
C ILE A 415 43.11 35.68 -129.55
N THR A 416 43.53 34.48 -129.18
CA THR A 416 42.74 33.26 -129.31
C THR A 416 42.00 33.03 -128.00
N ILE A 417 40.67 33.05 -128.08
CA ILE A 417 39.77 33.05 -126.94
C ILE A 417 38.89 31.80 -127.00
N PRO A 418 39.11 30.78 -126.15
CA PRO A 418 38.36 29.55 -126.21
C PRO A 418 36.89 29.74 -125.79
N LYS A 419 35.99 29.12 -126.55
CA LYS A 419 34.55 29.09 -126.22
C LYS A 419 34.28 28.07 -125.13
N LEU A 420 33.36 28.35 -124.22
CA LEU A 420 32.96 27.41 -123.16
C LEU A 420 32.36 26.12 -123.74
N GLN A 421 31.71 26.20 -124.90
CA GLN A 421 31.03 25.06 -125.53
C GLN A 421 31.99 24.00 -126.09
N SER A 422 33.22 24.37 -126.47
CA SER A 422 34.19 23.40 -127.02
C SER A 422 34.67 22.37 -125.99
N PHE A 423 34.61 22.69 -124.69
CA PHE A 423 34.96 21.79 -123.60
C PHE A 423 33.81 20.87 -123.14
N LYS A 424 32.54 21.23 -123.41
CA LYS A 424 31.38 20.40 -123.04
C LYS A 424 31.23 19.12 -123.87
N ASN A 425 31.85 19.04 -125.05
CA ASN A 425 31.76 17.88 -125.95
C ASN A 425 32.91 16.86 -125.80
N ARG A 426 33.81 17.02 -124.81
CA ARG A 426 34.72 15.96 -124.37
C ARG A 426 34.14 15.28 -123.12
N SER A 427 33.07 14.49 -123.30
CA SER A 427 32.73 13.46 -122.31
C SER A 427 33.83 12.40 -122.37
N ILE A 428 34.72 12.40 -121.40
CA ILE A 428 35.64 11.28 -121.18
C ILE A 428 34.77 10.09 -120.77
N LYS A 429 34.58 9.14 -121.70
CA LYS A 429 34.34 7.74 -121.35
C LYS A 429 35.72 7.16 -121.03
N GLY A 430 35.95 6.79 -119.77
CA GLY A 430 37.20 6.16 -119.31
C GLY A 430 38.06 7.09 -118.48
#